data_AF-W1VAA3-F1
#
_entry.id   AF-W1VAA3-F1
#
_cell.length_a   1.000
_cell.length_b   1.000
_cell.length_c   1.000
_cell.angle_alpha   90.00
_cell.angle_beta   90.00
_cell.angle_gamma   90.00
#
_symmetry.space_group_name_H-M   'P 1'
#
loop_
_entity.id
_entity.type
_entity.pdbx_description
1 polymer ?
#
loop_
_entity_poly.entity_id
_entity_poly.type
_entity_poly.pdbx_seq_one_letter_code
_entity_poly.pdbx_strand_id
1 'polypeptide(L)'
;MNGFLAANSGASVEYAAEGSGAGREKFIAGAVDFAGSDSSMSEEELAKVDAVIEVPLYISPIAVAYNVPGFTGETHINMTPDTIAKVFSGTITKWNDAAIAADNEGAELPDLDIVVVHRSDESGTTKNFTKYLGKVAADVWTYEAEETWPIEGGQSGDGTSGMIATIKGAEGAIGYADASKVTDELGTVAVGANGSFSPYSAEAAA
;
A
#
# COMPACT_ATOMS: atom_id res chain seq x y z
N MET A 1 -13.56 4.14 -16.08
CA MET A 1 -13.56 3.85 -17.53
C MET A 1 -14.95 3.64 -18.11
N ASN A 2 -15.75 2.68 -17.60
CA ASN A 2 -17.07 2.33 -18.18
C ASN A 2 -18.03 3.52 -18.35
N GLY A 3 -18.09 4.44 -17.39
CA GLY A 3 -18.93 5.65 -17.49
C GLY A 3 -18.52 6.57 -18.65
N PHE A 4 -17.22 6.72 -18.91
CA PHE A 4 -16.72 7.53 -20.03
C PHE A 4 -17.06 6.89 -21.38
N LEU A 5 -16.80 5.58 -21.53
CA LEU A 5 -17.07 4.85 -22.77
C LEU A 5 -18.57 4.78 -23.08
N ALA A 6 -19.43 4.70 -22.07
CA ALA A 6 -20.88 4.78 -22.24
C ALA A 6 -21.35 6.12 -22.83
N ALA A 7 -20.69 7.22 -22.44
CA ALA A 7 -20.98 8.56 -22.97
C ALA A 7 -20.28 8.86 -24.31
N ASN A 8 -19.24 8.09 -24.67
CA ASN A 8 -18.38 8.34 -25.83
C ASN A 8 -18.17 7.03 -26.61
N SER A 9 -19.22 6.55 -27.28
CA SER A 9 -19.23 5.23 -27.95
C SER A 9 -18.24 5.06 -29.11
N GLY A 10 -17.65 6.16 -29.60
CA GLY A 10 -16.58 6.13 -30.61
C GLY A 10 -15.16 6.11 -30.04
N ALA A 11 -15.01 6.28 -28.73
CA ALA A 11 -13.70 6.21 -28.07
C ALA A 11 -13.34 4.75 -27.75
N SER A 12 -12.05 4.43 -27.85
CA SER A 12 -11.47 3.20 -27.30
C SER A 12 -10.49 3.59 -26.21
N VAL A 13 -10.57 2.94 -25.06
CA VAL A 13 -9.61 3.13 -23.97
C VAL A 13 -9.26 1.79 -23.38
N GLU A 14 -7.97 1.49 -23.37
CA GLU A 14 -7.39 0.33 -22.71
C GLU A 14 -6.58 0.79 -21.51
N TYR A 15 -6.68 0.06 -20.40
CA TYR A 15 -5.92 0.33 -19.18
C TYR A 15 -5.40 -0.97 -18.60
N ALA A 16 -4.09 -1.08 -18.50
CA ALA A 16 -3.39 -2.21 -17.88
C ALA A 16 -2.82 -1.77 -16.52
N ALA A 17 -3.14 -2.52 -15.47
CA ALA A 17 -2.70 -2.23 -14.11
C ALA A 17 -1.35 -2.92 -13.84
N GLU A 18 -0.26 -2.33 -14.32
CA GLU A 18 1.09 -2.95 -14.32
C GLU A 18 2.09 -2.30 -13.34
N GLY A 19 1.61 -1.39 -12.49
CA GLY A 19 2.47 -0.64 -11.57
C GLY A 19 2.91 0.72 -12.11
N SER A 20 3.39 1.58 -11.20
CA SER A 20 3.74 2.97 -11.53
C SER A 20 5.00 3.04 -12.40
N GLY A 21 6.02 2.24 -12.09
CA GLY A 21 7.27 2.17 -12.87
C GLY A 21 7.00 1.79 -14.32
N ALA A 22 6.36 0.64 -14.55
CA ALA A 22 6.00 0.17 -15.89
C ALA A 22 5.12 1.17 -16.67
N GLY A 23 4.19 1.84 -15.98
CA GLY A 23 3.37 2.90 -16.57
C GLY A 23 4.22 4.06 -17.10
N ARG A 24 5.12 4.60 -16.27
CA ARG A 24 6.02 5.70 -16.67
C ARG A 24 7.00 5.27 -17.75
N GLU A 25 7.58 4.08 -17.68
CA GLU A 25 8.47 3.54 -18.71
C GLU A 25 7.78 3.46 -20.08
N LYS A 26 6.56 2.90 -20.13
CA LYS A 26 5.78 2.81 -21.38
C LYS A 26 5.39 4.18 -21.91
N PHE A 27 5.07 5.13 -21.03
CA PHE A 27 4.77 6.50 -21.43
C PHE A 27 6.00 7.19 -22.05
N ILE A 28 7.16 7.09 -21.39
CA ILE A 28 8.44 7.62 -21.92
C ILE A 28 8.78 6.99 -23.28
N ALA A 29 8.51 5.70 -23.46
CA ALA A 29 8.73 5.00 -24.72
C ALA A 29 7.72 5.35 -25.82
N GLY A 30 6.71 6.18 -25.54
CA GLY A 30 5.62 6.51 -26.47
C GLY A 30 4.71 5.33 -26.80
N ALA A 31 4.69 4.29 -25.95
CA ALA A 31 3.90 3.08 -26.15
C ALA A 31 2.45 3.23 -25.68
N VAL A 32 2.16 4.23 -24.85
CA VAL A 32 0.82 4.54 -24.33
C VAL A 32 0.56 6.04 -24.36
N ASP A 33 -0.70 6.43 -24.52
CA ASP A 33 -1.12 7.84 -24.54
C ASP A 33 -1.14 8.49 -23.15
N PHE A 34 -1.32 7.68 -22.10
CA PHE A 34 -1.32 8.10 -20.71
C PHE A 34 -0.87 6.97 -19.80
N ALA A 35 -0.37 7.31 -18.61
CA ALA A 35 -0.01 6.37 -17.57
C ALA A 35 -0.59 6.80 -16.22
N GLY A 36 -1.03 5.82 -15.43
CA GLY A 36 -1.36 6.03 -14.02
C GLY A 36 -0.12 5.82 -13.16
N SER A 37 0.17 6.74 -12.25
CA SER A 37 1.30 6.64 -11.32
C SER A 37 0.95 7.23 -9.96
N ASP A 38 1.35 6.54 -8.89
CA ASP A 38 1.20 7.05 -7.51
C ASP A 38 2.40 7.93 -7.10
N SER A 39 3.41 8.02 -7.97
CA SER A 39 4.64 8.79 -7.78
C SER A 39 4.88 9.68 -9.00
N SER A 40 5.33 10.91 -8.78
CA SER A 40 5.74 11.79 -9.89
C SER A 40 6.97 11.23 -10.61
N MET A 41 7.10 11.56 -11.89
CA MET A 41 8.31 11.32 -12.66
C MET A 41 9.52 11.95 -11.94
N SER A 42 10.63 11.23 -11.90
CA SER A 42 11.93 11.74 -11.47
C SER A 42 12.48 12.74 -12.49
N GLU A 43 13.46 13.56 -12.08
CA GLU A 43 14.15 14.49 -12.99
C GLU A 43 14.80 13.76 -14.18
N GLU A 44 15.32 12.56 -13.95
CA GLU A 44 15.92 11.73 -15.00
C GLU A 44 14.89 11.19 -16.00
N GLU A 45 13.67 10.87 -15.54
CA GLU A 45 12.57 10.47 -16.41
C GLU A 45 12.01 11.67 -17.19
N LEU A 46 11.85 12.82 -16.53
CA LEU A 46 11.41 14.07 -17.16
C LEU A 46 12.35 14.52 -18.28
N ALA A 47 13.66 14.31 -18.12
CA ALA A 47 14.65 14.61 -19.15
C ALA A 47 14.52 13.74 -20.43
N LYS A 48 13.75 12.65 -20.38
CA LYS A 48 13.55 11.72 -21.51
C LYS A 48 12.26 12.00 -22.30
N VAL A 49 11.46 12.98 -21.90
CA VAL A 49 10.19 13.35 -22.55
C VAL A 49 10.19 14.82 -22.93
N ASP A 50 9.71 15.15 -24.13
CA ASP A 50 9.68 16.54 -24.62
C ASP A 50 8.69 17.41 -23.85
N ALA A 51 7.53 16.86 -23.51
CA ALA A 51 6.51 17.52 -22.72
C ALA A 51 5.64 16.47 -21.99
N VAL A 52 5.46 16.66 -20.69
CA VAL A 52 4.54 15.86 -19.86
C VAL A 52 3.76 16.79 -18.95
N ILE A 53 2.52 16.42 -18.67
CA ILE A 53 1.67 17.08 -17.68
C ILE A 53 1.24 16.02 -16.67
N GLU A 54 1.64 16.20 -15.42
CA GLU A 54 1.20 15.35 -14.32
C GLU A 54 -0.07 15.96 -13.71
N VAL A 55 -1.19 15.26 -13.86
CA VAL A 55 -2.51 15.73 -13.39
C VAL A 55 -2.96 14.86 -12.21
N PRO A 56 -3.21 15.42 -11.01
CA PRO A 56 -3.79 14.65 -9.91
C PRO A 56 -5.24 14.29 -10.25
N LEU A 57 -5.53 12.99 -10.41
CA LEU A 57 -6.85 12.50 -10.82
C LEU A 57 -7.76 12.12 -9.65
N TYR A 58 -7.22 11.46 -8.64
CA TYR A 58 -7.95 11.12 -7.42
C TYR A 58 -6.98 10.98 -6.24
N ILE A 59 -7.54 11.01 -5.03
CA ILE A 59 -6.84 10.81 -3.77
C ILE A 59 -7.40 9.54 -3.13
N SER A 60 -6.52 8.62 -2.71
CA SER A 60 -6.88 7.43 -1.96
C SER A 60 -5.81 7.16 -0.90
N PRO A 61 -6.20 6.79 0.34
CA PRO A 61 -5.24 6.42 1.34
C PRO A 61 -4.59 5.07 1.02
N ILE A 62 -3.37 4.88 1.49
CA ILE A 62 -2.75 3.54 1.56
C ILE A 62 -3.22 2.90 2.88
N ALA A 63 -4.01 1.84 2.77
CA ALA A 63 -4.42 1.05 3.91
C ALA A 63 -3.37 -0.03 4.21
N VAL A 64 -3.10 -0.27 5.48
CA VAL A 64 -2.37 -1.46 5.95
C VAL A 64 -3.41 -2.54 6.25
N ALA A 65 -3.56 -3.48 5.32
CA ALA A 65 -4.58 -4.52 5.37
C ALA A 65 -3.97 -5.83 5.87
N TYR A 66 -4.76 -6.63 6.57
CA TYR A 66 -4.34 -7.91 7.11
C TYR A 66 -5.45 -8.96 7.07
N ASN A 67 -5.04 -10.21 7.20
CA ASN A 67 -5.91 -11.37 7.35
C ASN A 67 -5.65 -12.04 8.70
N VAL A 68 -6.40 -11.63 9.72
CA VAL A 68 -6.28 -12.15 11.08
C VAL A 68 -7.66 -12.64 11.52
N PRO A 69 -7.82 -13.93 11.87
CA PRO A 69 -9.10 -14.46 12.31
C PRO A 69 -9.66 -13.66 13.49
N GLY A 70 -10.95 -13.29 13.41
CA GLY A 70 -11.62 -12.50 14.43
C GLY A 70 -11.44 -10.98 14.30
N PHE A 71 -10.58 -10.52 13.40
CA PHE A 71 -10.35 -9.11 13.12
C PHE A 71 -10.55 -8.83 11.61
N THR A 72 -11.80 -8.63 11.18
CA THR A 72 -12.18 -8.33 9.78
C THR A 72 -13.20 -7.19 9.70
N GLY A 73 -13.37 -6.61 8.51
CA GLY A 73 -14.38 -5.57 8.26
C GLY A 73 -14.11 -4.31 9.08
N GLU A 74 -15.06 -3.93 9.95
CA GLU A 74 -14.98 -2.73 10.79
C GLU A 74 -14.11 -2.91 12.06
N THR A 75 -13.56 -4.11 12.28
CA THR A 75 -12.63 -4.33 13.40
C THR A 75 -11.21 -4.01 12.97
N HIS A 76 -10.55 -3.19 13.79
CA HIS A 76 -9.21 -2.69 13.53
C HIS A 76 -8.25 -3.18 14.61
N ILE A 77 -7.01 -3.46 14.20
CA ILE A 77 -5.89 -3.61 15.13
C ILE A 77 -5.17 -2.29 15.12
N ASN A 78 -5.06 -1.67 16.29
CA ASN A 78 -4.33 -0.43 16.48
C ASN A 78 -2.83 -0.70 16.38
N MET A 79 -2.09 0.14 15.67
CA MET A 79 -0.64 0.12 15.70
C MET A 79 -0.08 1.53 15.60
N THR A 80 0.90 1.85 16.45
CA THR A 80 1.73 3.03 16.22
C THR A 80 2.59 2.86 14.97
N PRO A 81 3.08 3.97 14.37
CA PRO A 81 3.94 3.86 13.20
C PRO A 81 5.23 3.07 13.44
N ASP A 82 5.79 3.15 14.66
CA ASP A 82 6.93 2.33 15.07
C ASP A 82 6.58 0.84 15.11
N THR A 83 5.40 0.48 15.61
CA THR A 83 4.92 -0.92 15.59
C THR A 83 4.75 -1.41 14.15
N ILE A 84 4.16 -0.60 13.27
CA ILE A 84 4.05 -0.92 11.82
C ILE A 84 5.44 -1.12 11.21
N ALA A 85 6.38 -0.21 11.45
CA ALA A 85 7.74 -0.32 10.93
C ALA A 85 8.46 -1.58 11.45
N LYS A 86 8.27 -1.95 12.72
CA LYS A 86 8.83 -3.18 13.31
C LYS A 86 8.22 -4.44 12.70
N VAL A 87 6.92 -4.43 12.40
CA VAL A 87 6.23 -5.53 11.71
C VAL A 87 6.81 -5.69 10.30
N PHE A 88 6.85 -4.62 9.51
CA PHE A 88 7.31 -4.68 8.12
C PHE A 88 8.83 -4.88 7.98
N SER A 89 9.63 -4.56 9.00
CA SER A 89 11.05 -4.88 9.06
C SER A 89 11.35 -6.30 9.57
N GLY A 90 10.32 -7.04 10.01
CA GLY A 90 10.48 -8.39 10.56
C GLY A 90 11.00 -8.44 12.00
N THR A 91 11.05 -7.30 12.70
CA THR A 91 11.40 -7.25 14.14
C THR A 91 10.28 -7.82 15.01
N ILE A 92 9.02 -7.50 14.67
CA ILE A 92 7.84 -8.11 15.29
C ILE A 92 7.33 -9.19 14.34
N THR A 93 7.27 -10.43 14.83
CA THR A 93 6.94 -11.61 14.00
C THR A 93 5.66 -12.31 14.42
N LYS A 94 4.97 -11.83 15.46
CA LYS A 94 3.72 -12.43 15.97
C LYS A 94 2.67 -11.36 16.26
N TRP A 95 1.41 -11.70 16.03
CA TRP A 95 0.28 -10.78 16.23
C TRP A 95 -0.01 -10.44 17.70
N ASN A 96 0.32 -11.33 18.62
CA ASN A 96 0.21 -11.09 20.07
C ASN A 96 1.46 -10.46 20.69
N ASP A 97 2.38 -9.91 19.90
CA ASP A 97 3.57 -9.23 20.41
C ASP A 97 3.19 -8.10 21.39
N ALA A 98 4.01 -7.90 22.41
CA ALA A 98 3.74 -6.95 23.48
C ALA A 98 3.54 -5.51 22.97
N ALA A 99 4.22 -5.11 21.89
CA ALA A 99 4.02 -3.79 21.31
C ALA A 99 2.65 -3.64 20.62
N ILE A 100 2.17 -4.68 19.95
CA ILE A 100 0.81 -4.69 19.36
C ILE A 100 -0.24 -4.77 20.48
N ALA A 101 -0.03 -5.62 21.48
CA ALA A 101 -0.94 -5.78 22.61
C ALA A 101 -1.10 -4.49 23.42
N ALA A 102 -0.03 -3.72 23.60
CA ALA A 102 -0.07 -2.43 24.30
C ALA A 102 -0.97 -1.40 23.61
N ASP A 103 -1.07 -1.44 22.27
CA ASP A 103 -1.93 -0.54 21.48
C ASP A 103 -3.41 -1.01 21.47
N ASN A 104 -3.70 -2.22 21.97
CA ASN A 104 -4.99 -2.91 21.85
C ASN A 104 -5.47 -3.50 23.20
N GLU A 105 -5.50 -2.69 24.26
CA GLU A 105 -5.93 -3.15 25.58
C GLU A 105 -7.31 -3.82 25.56
N GLY A 106 -7.39 -5.07 26.03
CA GLY A 106 -8.62 -5.86 26.08
C GLY A 106 -8.96 -6.63 24.81
N ALA A 107 -8.19 -6.50 23.73
CA ALA A 107 -8.32 -7.34 22.55
C ALA A 107 -7.63 -8.70 22.75
N GLU A 108 -8.29 -9.78 22.32
CA GLU A 108 -7.71 -11.12 22.31
C GLU A 108 -6.89 -11.34 21.03
N LEU A 109 -5.64 -10.86 21.03
CA LEU A 109 -4.73 -11.03 19.89
C LEU A 109 -4.23 -12.49 19.80
N PRO A 110 -4.27 -13.12 18.61
CA PRO A 110 -3.90 -14.52 18.46
C PRO A 110 -2.38 -14.73 18.52
N ASP A 111 -1.96 -15.89 19.06
CA ASP A 111 -0.59 -16.41 18.88
C ASP A 111 -0.43 -16.94 17.45
N LEU A 112 -0.30 -15.99 16.52
CA LEU A 112 -0.25 -16.22 15.08
C LEU A 112 0.99 -15.52 14.51
N ASP A 113 1.74 -16.23 13.68
CA ASP A 113 2.91 -15.67 13.00
C ASP A 113 2.46 -14.61 11.98
N ILE A 114 3.25 -13.54 11.89
CA ILE A 114 3.02 -12.48 10.91
C ILE A 114 3.67 -12.87 9.59
N VAL A 115 2.89 -12.78 8.51
CA VAL A 115 3.38 -12.94 7.14
C VAL A 115 3.36 -11.59 6.44
N VAL A 116 4.52 -10.95 6.30
CA VAL A 116 4.62 -9.70 5.54
C VAL A 116 4.45 -9.97 4.05
N VAL A 117 3.54 -9.23 3.42
CA VAL A 117 3.29 -9.23 1.98
C VAL A 117 3.70 -7.89 1.40
N HIS A 118 4.52 -7.90 0.35
CA HIS A 118 4.98 -6.69 -0.35
C HIS A 118 4.78 -6.78 -1.87
N ARG A 119 4.88 -5.64 -2.57
CA ARG A 119 4.78 -5.63 -4.03
C ARG A 119 5.97 -6.34 -4.67
N SER A 120 5.73 -7.12 -5.72
CA SER A 120 6.81 -7.73 -6.52
C SER A 120 7.28 -6.85 -7.68
N ASP A 121 6.46 -5.90 -8.09
CA ASP A 121 6.72 -4.95 -9.17
C ASP A 121 7.11 -3.55 -8.65
N GLU A 122 7.65 -2.70 -9.53
CA GLU A 122 7.96 -1.30 -9.22
C GLU A 122 6.68 -0.49 -8.97
N SER A 123 6.53 -0.07 -7.73
CA SER A 123 5.26 0.37 -7.17
C SER A 123 5.39 1.74 -6.52
N GLY A 124 4.63 2.72 -7.02
CA GLY A 124 4.51 4.02 -6.36
C GLY A 124 3.85 3.90 -4.98
N THR A 125 2.93 2.94 -4.80
CA THR A 125 2.37 2.61 -3.48
C THR A 125 3.47 2.17 -2.50
N THR A 126 4.45 1.39 -2.96
CA THR A 126 5.60 0.94 -2.15
C THR A 126 6.46 2.13 -1.76
N LYS A 127 6.83 2.98 -2.71
CA LYS A 127 7.59 4.20 -2.45
C LYS A 127 6.92 5.12 -1.45
N ASN A 128 5.61 5.33 -1.59
CA ASN A 128 4.85 6.18 -0.66
C ASN A 128 4.75 5.55 0.74
N PHE A 129 4.55 4.24 0.83
CA PHE A 129 4.50 3.53 2.11
C PHE A 129 5.85 3.57 2.84
N THR A 130 6.95 3.27 2.15
CA THR A 130 8.29 3.31 2.76
C THR A 130 8.74 4.74 3.09
N LYS A 131 8.37 5.73 2.26
CA LYS A 131 8.55 7.16 2.58
C LYS A 131 7.82 7.56 3.85
N TYR A 132 6.59 7.09 4.03
CA TYR A 132 5.84 7.33 5.27
C TYR A 132 6.61 6.76 6.45
N LEU A 133 6.96 5.47 6.43
CA LEU A 133 7.69 4.81 7.52
C LEU A 133 9.01 5.51 7.84
N GLY A 134 9.84 5.84 6.84
CA GLY A 134 11.10 6.57 7.05
C GLY A 134 10.92 7.97 7.64
N LYS A 135 9.75 8.60 7.47
CA LYS A 135 9.44 9.91 8.08
C LYS A 135 8.98 9.81 9.53
N VAL A 136 8.14 8.83 9.84
CA VAL A 136 7.45 8.76 11.14
C VAL A 136 8.06 7.76 12.12
N ALA A 137 8.91 6.86 11.64
CA ALA A 137 9.56 5.80 12.40
C ALA A 137 11.04 5.66 11.98
N ALA A 138 11.74 6.78 11.78
CA ALA A 138 13.10 6.82 11.21
C ALA A 138 14.14 5.99 11.99
N ASP A 139 13.95 5.84 13.31
CA ASP A 139 14.83 5.03 14.17
C ASP A 139 14.64 3.51 13.95
N VAL A 140 13.53 3.11 13.33
CA VAL A 140 13.18 1.71 13.03
C VAL A 140 13.33 1.43 11.53
N TRP A 141 12.70 2.26 10.69
CA TRP A 141 12.71 2.12 9.24
C TRP A 141 13.83 2.95 8.63
N THR A 142 14.98 2.31 8.44
CA THR A 142 16.21 2.93 7.92
C THR A 142 16.40 2.74 6.41
N TYR A 143 15.43 2.12 5.74
CA TYR A 143 15.46 1.93 4.29
C TYR A 143 14.95 3.17 3.56
N GLU A 144 15.58 3.47 2.42
CA GLU A 144 15.18 4.58 1.54
C GLU A 144 13.79 4.36 0.92
N ALA A 145 13.19 5.47 0.48
CA ALA A 145 11.90 5.47 -0.17
C ALA A 145 12.03 5.11 -1.66
N GLU A 146 11.87 3.82 -1.97
CA GLU A 146 12.04 3.26 -3.31
C GLU A 146 10.77 2.57 -3.84
N GLU A 147 10.67 2.43 -5.16
CA GLU A 147 9.55 1.72 -5.81
C GLU A 147 9.65 0.20 -5.68
N THR A 148 10.87 -0.31 -5.50
CA THR A 148 11.16 -1.71 -5.20
C THR A 148 11.17 -1.91 -3.68
N TRP A 149 10.58 -3.02 -3.23
CA TRP A 149 10.63 -3.39 -1.81
C TRP A 149 12.09 -3.66 -1.36
N PRO A 150 12.57 -3.05 -0.26
CA PRO A 150 13.99 -3.06 0.06
C PRO A 150 14.46 -4.27 0.90
N ILE A 151 13.54 -5.11 1.36
CA ILE A 151 13.86 -6.26 2.24
C ILE A 151 13.71 -7.56 1.46
N GLU A 152 14.71 -8.44 1.57
CA GLU A 152 14.65 -9.77 0.95
C GLU A 152 13.73 -10.72 1.73
N GLY A 153 12.98 -11.55 1.00
CA GLY A 153 12.07 -12.55 1.56
C GLY A 153 10.68 -12.02 1.88
N GLY A 154 9.87 -12.85 2.54
CA GLY A 154 8.43 -12.61 2.70
C GLY A 154 7.62 -13.12 1.51
N GLN A 155 6.31 -12.86 1.54
CA GLN A 155 5.44 -13.13 0.40
C GLN A 155 5.29 -11.86 -0.45
N SER A 156 4.96 -12.04 -1.72
CA SER A 156 4.76 -10.90 -2.61
C SER A 156 3.53 -11.05 -3.49
N GLY A 157 3.02 -9.93 -3.98
CA GLY A 157 1.93 -9.87 -4.95
C GLY A 157 2.23 -8.87 -6.07
N ASP A 158 1.87 -9.25 -7.29
CA ASP A 158 2.00 -8.41 -8.49
C ASP A 158 0.85 -7.41 -8.57
N GLY A 159 1.18 -6.12 -8.58
CA GLY A 159 0.19 -5.05 -8.51
C GLY A 159 -0.62 -5.05 -7.21
N THR A 160 -1.52 -4.08 -7.07
CA THR A 160 -2.42 -4.00 -5.90
C THR A 160 -3.36 -5.22 -5.82
N SER A 161 -3.81 -5.76 -6.96
CA SER A 161 -4.71 -6.93 -6.95
C SER A 161 -4.00 -8.22 -6.52
N GLY A 162 -2.76 -8.45 -6.97
CA GLY A 162 -1.96 -9.57 -6.50
C GLY A 162 -1.66 -9.46 -5.01
N MET A 163 -1.34 -8.25 -4.51
CA MET A 163 -1.18 -7.99 -3.07
C MET A 163 -2.40 -8.40 -2.26
N ILE A 164 -3.59 -7.93 -2.64
CA ILE A 164 -4.84 -8.24 -1.94
C ILE A 164 -5.13 -9.75 -2.00
N ALA A 165 -4.91 -10.40 -3.14
CA ALA A 165 -5.10 -11.84 -3.27
C ALA A 165 -4.15 -12.64 -2.35
N THR A 166 -2.87 -12.25 -2.28
CA THR A 166 -1.88 -12.88 -1.41
C THR A 166 -2.23 -12.68 0.07
N ILE A 167 -2.62 -11.48 0.49
CA ILE A 167 -3.05 -11.21 1.88
C ILE A 167 -4.28 -12.07 2.24
N LYS A 168 -5.28 -12.13 1.37
CA LYS A 168 -6.48 -12.98 1.59
C LYS A 168 -6.14 -14.47 1.67
N GLY A 169 -5.14 -14.91 0.90
CA GLY A 169 -4.76 -16.32 0.80
C GLY A 169 -3.95 -16.86 1.97
N ALA A 170 -3.40 -15.99 2.83
CA ALA A 170 -2.53 -16.38 3.93
C ALA A 170 -3.04 -15.84 5.26
N GLU A 171 -3.39 -16.75 6.18
CA GLU A 171 -3.70 -16.39 7.56
C GLU A 171 -2.46 -15.79 8.23
N GLY A 172 -2.65 -14.69 8.96
CA GLY A 172 -1.57 -13.92 9.58
C GLY A 172 -0.90 -12.91 8.65
N ALA A 173 -1.33 -12.82 7.40
CA ALA A 173 -0.75 -11.90 6.44
C ALA A 173 -1.05 -10.44 6.73
N ILE A 174 -0.09 -9.57 6.46
CA ILE A 174 -0.21 -8.11 6.50
C ILE A 174 0.50 -7.49 5.31
N GLY A 175 -0.12 -6.48 4.69
CA GLY A 175 0.46 -5.74 3.58
C GLY A 175 -0.12 -4.34 3.45
N TYR A 176 0.33 -3.60 2.46
CA TYR A 176 -0.11 -2.24 2.16
C TYR A 176 -0.72 -2.18 0.75
N ALA A 177 -1.83 -1.45 0.60
CA ALA A 177 -2.54 -1.35 -0.66
C ALA A 177 -3.34 -0.04 -0.76
N ASP A 178 -3.63 0.41 -1.99
CA ASP A 178 -4.66 1.43 -2.20
C ASP A 178 -5.98 0.95 -1.56
N ALA A 179 -6.52 1.76 -0.64
CA ALA A 179 -7.68 1.41 0.17
C ALA A 179 -8.92 1.06 -0.68
N SER A 180 -9.04 1.59 -1.89
CA SER A 180 -10.15 1.28 -2.82
C SER A 180 -10.18 -0.19 -3.27
N LYS A 181 -9.09 -0.95 -3.04
CA LYS A 181 -8.99 -2.38 -3.35
C LYS A 181 -9.10 -3.28 -2.13
N VAL A 182 -9.07 -2.71 -0.92
CA VAL A 182 -9.31 -3.45 0.31
C VAL A 182 -10.80 -3.68 0.46
N THR A 183 -11.19 -4.92 0.75
CA THR A 183 -12.58 -5.33 0.94
C THR A 183 -12.79 -5.78 2.38
N ASP A 184 -14.04 -5.81 2.83
CA ASP A 184 -14.42 -6.18 4.21
C ASP A 184 -14.05 -7.62 4.62
N GLU A 185 -13.59 -8.45 3.68
CA GLU A 185 -12.97 -9.77 3.97
C GLU A 185 -11.60 -9.66 4.69
N LEU A 186 -10.99 -8.48 4.67
CA LEU A 186 -9.74 -8.18 5.36
C LEU A 186 -10.02 -7.21 6.51
N GLY A 187 -9.19 -7.28 7.56
CA GLY A 187 -9.09 -6.21 8.55
C GLY A 187 -8.08 -5.15 8.10
N THR A 188 -8.14 -3.97 8.69
CA THR A 188 -7.13 -2.92 8.48
C THR A 188 -6.60 -2.37 9.78
N VAL A 189 -5.35 -1.94 9.77
CA VAL A 189 -4.73 -1.26 10.91
C VAL A 189 -5.35 0.12 11.09
N ALA A 190 -5.70 0.46 12.33
CA ALA A 190 -5.94 1.84 12.72
C ALA A 190 -4.61 2.43 13.18
N VAL A 191 -4.16 3.48 12.48
CA VAL A 191 -2.82 4.03 12.64
C VAL A 191 -2.80 5.04 13.79
N GLY A 192 -1.82 4.91 14.68
CA GLY A 192 -1.62 5.80 15.83
C GLY A 192 -1.03 7.15 15.43
N ALA A 193 -1.68 8.24 15.84
CA ALA A 193 -1.17 9.61 15.74
C ALA A 193 -1.70 10.47 16.91
N ASN A 194 -0.82 11.29 17.50
CA ASN A 194 -1.17 12.23 18.57
C ASN A 194 -1.96 11.62 19.75
N GLY A 195 -1.66 10.36 20.11
CA GLY A 195 -2.33 9.65 21.21
C GLY A 195 -3.71 9.06 20.86
N SER A 196 -4.08 9.02 19.59
CA SER A 196 -5.31 8.40 19.09
C SER A 196 -5.02 7.45 17.93
N PHE A 197 -5.88 6.45 17.73
CA PHE A 197 -5.81 5.56 16.58
C PHE A 197 -6.95 5.88 15.62
N SER A 198 -6.66 5.93 14.33
CA SER A 198 -7.66 6.20 13.30
C SER A 198 -7.56 5.17 12.18
N PRO A 199 -8.67 4.52 11.80
CA PRO A 199 -8.68 3.73 10.57
C PRO A 199 -8.47 4.64 9.36
N TYR A 200 -8.13 4.05 8.21
CA TYR A 200 -8.09 4.81 6.97
C TYR A 200 -9.49 5.39 6.68
N SER A 201 -9.52 6.58 6.09
CA SER A 201 -10.76 7.18 5.58
C SER A 201 -10.46 8.09 4.40
N ALA A 202 -11.50 8.44 3.64
CA ALA A 202 -11.37 9.42 2.57
C ALA A 202 -10.94 10.79 3.12
N GLU A 203 -11.46 11.18 4.29
CA GLU A 203 -11.10 12.41 4.99
C GLU A 203 -9.65 12.39 5.48
N ALA A 204 -9.12 11.24 5.93
CA ALA A 204 -7.74 11.12 6.35
C ALA A 204 -6.75 11.20 5.18
N ALA A 205 -7.24 11.02 3.94
CA ALA A 205 -6.44 11.11 2.73
C ALA A 205 -6.41 12.52 2.11
N ALA A 206 -7.40 13.36 2.41
CA ALA A 206 -7.60 14.70 1.83
C ALA A 206 -6.80 15.79 2.58
#